data_AF-A0A919YKD6-F1
#
_entry.id   AF-A0A919YKD6-F1
#
_cell.length_a   1.000
_cell.length_b   1.000
_cell.length_c   1.000
_cell.angle_alpha   90.00
_cell.angle_beta   90.00
_cell.angle_gamma   90.00
#
_symmetry.space_group_name_H-M   'P 1'
#
loop_
_entity.id
_entity.type
_entity.pdbx_description
1 polymer ?
#
loop_
_entity_poly.entity_id
_entity_poly.type
_entity_poly.pdbx_seq_one_letter_code
_entity_poly.pdbx_strand_id
1 'polypeptide(L)'
;MGKKQKKNTAQRIYESREPKGNEANAGGASLKELLNADTLAKLKAQAEQAKQAEQAKREEEAARKAEQERAERKRLENDFNYLLEHSDPNWSKYK
;
A
#
# COMPACT_ATOMS: atom_id res chain seq x y z
N MET A 1 -45.34 -8.53 -43.67
CA MET A 1 -45.51 -7.87 -42.36
C MET A 1 -44.13 -7.69 -41.74
N GLY A 2 -43.62 -6.46 -41.69
CA GLY A 2 -42.24 -6.18 -41.29
C GLY A 2 -42.05 -5.80 -39.83
N LYS A 3 -40.77 -5.59 -39.50
CA LYS A 3 -40.21 -5.01 -38.26
C LYS A 3 -40.22 -6.02 -37.10
N LYS A 4 -39.15 -6.22 -36.32
CA LYS A 4 -38.32 -5.19 -35.67
C LYS A 4 -36.92 -5.74 -35.35
N GLN A 5 -35.89 -5.13 -35.91
CA GLN A 5 -34.52 -5.20 -35.37
C GLN A 5 -34.47 -4.37 -34.07
N LYS A 6 -34.29 -5.03 -32.93
CA LYS A 6 -33.94 -4.36 -31.66
C LYS A 6 -32.43 -4.16 -31.59
N LYS A 7 -32.01 -3.04 -32.17
CA LYS A 7 -31.02 -2.06 -31.69
C LYS A 7 -29.87 -2.60 -30.82
N ASN A 8 -28.77 -2.78 -31.52
CA ASN A 8 -27.39 -2.86 -31.06
C ASN A 8 -26.91 -1.49 -30.51
N THR A 9 -27.42 -1.07 -29.34
CA THR A 9 -27.11 0.26 -28.75
C THR A 9 -26.20 0.19 -27.52
N ALA A 10 -25.95 -0.99 -26.96
CA ALA A 10 -25.05 -1.13 -25.81
C ALA A 10 -23.56 -1.22 -26.17
N GLN A 11 -23.21 -1.50 -27.43
CA GLN A 11 -21.82 -1.65 -27.87
C GLN A 11 -21.18 -0.37 -28.44
N ARG A 12 -21.95 0.71 -28.68
CA ARG A 12 -21.42 1.96 -29.25
C ARG A 12 -20.85 2.97 -28.24
N ILE A 13 -20.82 2.64 -26.95
CA ILE A 13 -20.43 3.63 -25.92
C ILE A 13 -18.94 3.52 -25.55
N TYR A 14 -18.26 2.44 -25.93
CA TYR A 14 -16.85 2.24 -25.59
C TYR A 14 -15.85 2.59 -26.72
N GLU A 15 -16.31 3.01 -27.89
CA GLU A 15 -15.46 3.09 -29.10
C GLU A 15 -15.17 4.53 -29.56
N SER A 16 -15.04 5.49 -28.64
CA SER A 16 -14.71 6.88 -29.00
C SER A 16 -13.99 7.71 -27.94
N ARG A 17 -13.19 7.10 -27.05
CA ARG A 17 -12.29 7.88 -26.19
C ARG A 17 -10.88 7.30 -26.20
N GLU A 18 -10.26 7.36 -27.38
CA GLU A 18 -8.79 7.43 -27.40
C GLU A 18 -8.39 8.85 -26.96
N PRO A 19 -7.54 9.01 -25.93
CA PRO A 19 -6.90 10.29 -25.71
C PRO A 19 -5.99 10.53 -26.92
N LYS A 20 -6.30 11.56 -27.72
CA LYS A 20 -5.34 12.08 -28.69
C LYS A 20 -4.10 12.53 -27.93
N GLY A 21 -3.11 11.64 -27.86
CA GLY A 21 -1.79 11.89 -27.34
C GLY A 21 -1.19 13.03 -28.14
N ASN A 22 -0.93 14.12 -27.44
CA ASN A 22 -0.16 15.25 -27.90
C ASN A 22 1.09 14.74 -28.64
N GLU A 23 1.19 14.99 -29.94
CA GLU A 23 2.39 14.73 -30.73
C GLU A 23 3.49 15.69 -30.26
N ALA A 24 4.08 15.37 -29.11
CA ALA A 24 5.29 16.00 -28.61
C ALA A 24 6.45 15.51 -29.47
N ASN A 25 6.69 16.24 -30.56
CA ASN A 25 7.94 16.35 -31.31
C ASN A 25 8.92 15.18 -31.16
N ALA A 26 9.01 14.40 -32.23
CA ALA A 26 10.09 13.46 -32.51
C ALA A 26 11.44 14.21 -32.65
N GLY A 27 12.05 14.54 -31.53
CA GLY A 27 13.34 15.23 -31.46
C GLY A 27 13.91 15.22 -30.05
N GLY A 28 14.51 14.10 -29.66
CA GLY A 28 15.70 14.00 -28.80
C GLY A 28 15.83 14.81 -27.50
N ALA A 29 14.80 15.48 -26.97
CA ALA A 29 14.88 16.08 -25.65
C ALA A 29 14.81 14.97 -24.61
N SER A 30 15.90 14.77 -23.88
CA SER A 30 15.90 13.88 -22.72
C SER A 30 14.79 14.35 -21.77
N LEU A 31 14.12 13.44 -21.05
CA LEU A 31 13.01 13.77 -20.16
C LEU A 31 13.33 14.90 -19.15
N LYS A 32 14.62 15.13 -18.89
CA LYS A 32 15.18 16.23 -18.08
C LYS A 32 15.12 17.62 -18.73
N GLU A 33 15.08 17.70 -20.05
CA GLU A 33 14.96 18.97 -20.80
C GLU A 33 13.50 19.40 -20.95
N LEU A 34 12.55 18.45 -20.96
CA LEU A 34 11.11 18.73 -20.91
C LEU A 34 10.61 19.06 -19.49
N LEU A 35 11.25 18.47 -18.46
CA LEU A 35 10.97 18.78 -17.06
C LEU A 35 11.97 19.82 -16.56
N ASN A 36 11.56 21.09 -16.48
CA ASN A 36 12.35 22.15 -15.86
C ASN A 36 12.95 21.69 -14.51
N ALA A 37 14.19 22.07 -14.22
CA ALA A 37 14.89 21.64 -13.00
C ALA A 37 14.08 21.89 -11.71
N ASP A 38 13.29 22.96 -11.70
CA ASP A 38 12.39 23.31 -10.60
C ASP A 38 11.26 22.27 -10.38
N THR A 39 10.73 21.67 -11.45
CA THR A 39 9.69 20.64 -11.31
C THR A 39 10.29 19.33 -10.81
N LEU A 40 11.51 18.98 -11.26
CA LEU A 40 12.26 17.84 -10.73
C LEU A 40 12.64 18.02 -9.25
N ALA A 41 13.00 19.23 -8.83
CA ALA A 41 13.28 19.55 -7.43
C ALA A 41 12.03 19.39 -6.56
N LYS A 42 10.88 19.92 -7.01
CA LYS A 42 9.59 19.74 -6.33
C LYS A 42 9.16 18.28 -6.24
N LEU A 43 9.36 17.50 -7.31
CA LEU A 43 9.01 16.08 -7.32
C LEU A 43 9.88 15.27 -6.34
N LYS A 44 11.18 15.58 -6.27
CA LYS A 44 12.08 14.97 -5.28
C LYS A 44 11.68 15.34 -3.85
N ALA A 45 11.33 16.60 -3.60
CA ALA A 45 10.85 17.04 -2.29
C ALA A 45 9.56 16.30 -1.88
N GLN A 46 8.61 16.14 -2.81
CA GLN A 46 7.38 15.38 -2.57
C GLN A 46 7.66 13.88 -2.37
N ALA A 47 8.57 13.29 -3.16
CA ALA A 47 8.95 11.89 -2.99
C ALA A 47 9.62 11.63 -1.64
N GLU A 48 10.47 12.55 -1.18
CA GLU A 48 11.12 12.45 0.13
C GLU A 48 10.10 12.61 1.27
N GLN A 49 9.17 13.57 1.15
CA GLN A 49 8.08 13.71 2.11
C GLN A 49 7.16 12.48 2.14
N ALA A 50 6.85 11.90 0.99
CA ALA A 50 6.03 10.69 0.90
C ALA A 50 6.72 9.49 1.58
N LYS A 51 8.03 9.32 1.38
CA LYS A 51 8.81 8.29 2.05
C LYS A 51 8.83 8.46 3.56
N GLN A 52 9.04 9.69 4.04
CA GLN A 52 9.04 9.98 5.48
C GLN A 52 7.67 9.71 6.10
N ALA A 53 6.59 10.06 5.40
CA ALA A 53 5.23 9.77 5.85
C ALA A 53 4.92 8.26 5.87
N GLU A 54 5.38 7.50 4.87
CA GLU A 54 5.22 6.05 4.82
C GLU A 54 6.01 5.35 5.94
N GLN A 55 7.23 5.81 6.19
CA GLN A 55 8.07 5.29 7.28
C GLN A 55 7.43 5.52 8.64
N ALA A 56 6.92 6.73 8.90
CA ALA A 56 6.20 7.03 10.14
C ALA A 56 4.98 6.13 10.35
N LYS A 57 4.20 5.85 9.29
CA LYS A 57 3.07 4.92 9.38
C LYS A 57 3.48 3.49 9.68
N ARG A 58 4.58 3.03 9.07
CA ARG A 58 5.12 1.68 9.31
C ARG A 58 5.61 1.52 10.75
N GLU A 59 6.26 2.55 11.29
CA GLU A 59 6.71 2.58 12.68
C GLU A 59 5.53 2.61 13.66
N GLU A 60 4.49 3.38 13.37
CA GLU A 60 3.26 3.41 14.18
C GLU A 60 2.55 2.04 14.18
N GLU A 61 2.44 1.40 13.02
CA GLU A 61 1.83 0.06 12.92
C GLU A 61 2.65 -1.00 13.66
N ALA A 62 3.99 -0.93 13.59
CA ALA A 62 4.88 -1.80 14.34
C ALA A 62 4.75 -1.58 15.85
N ALA A 63 4.63 -0.33 16.30
CA ALA A 63 4.43 0.00 17.71
C ALA A 63 3.10 -0.54 18.24
N ARG A 64 2.00 -0.39 17.47
CA ARG A 64 0.68 -0.93 17.85
C ARG A 64 0.67 -2.46 17.92
N LYS A 65 1.34 -3.14 16.99
CA LYS A 65 1.48 -4.62 17.04
C LYS A 65 2.27 -5.06 18.27
N ALA A 66 3.39 -4.39 18.56
CA ALA A 66 4.19 -4.71 19.74
C ALA A 66 3.43 -4.48 21.06
N GLU A 67 2.56 -3.46 21.11
CA GLU A 67 1.70 -3.21 22.27
C GLU A 67 0.62 -4.29 22.44
N GLN A 68 -0.01 -4.73 21.34
CA GLN A 68 -0.97 -5.83 21.34
C GLN A 68 -0.32 -7.14 21.80
N GLU A 69 0.86 -7.47 21.26
CA GLU A 69 1.61 -8.66 21.69
C GLU A 69 1.98 -8.60 23.16
N ARG A 70 2.33 -7.43 23.71
CA ARG A 70 2.60 -7.28 25.15
C ARG A 70 1.34 -7.51 25.99
N ALA A 71 0.20 -6.99 25.55
CA ALA A 71 -1.07 -7.20 26.26
C ALA A 71 -1.49 -8.68 26.23
N GLU A 72 -1.31 -9.34 25.08
CA GLU A 72 -1.57 -10.77 24.93
C GLU A 72 -0.62 -11.62 25.77
N ARG A 73 0.69 -11.34 25.74
CA ARG A 73 1.68 -12.02 26.61
C ARG A 73 1.32 -11.88 28.08
N LYS A 74 0.97 -10.67 28.54
CA LYS A 74 0.51 -10.45 29.92
C LYS A 74 -0.76 -11.23 30.23
N ARG A 75 -1.69 -11.35 29.28
CA ARG A 75 -2.90 -12.17 29.47
C ARG A 75 -2.53 -13.65 29.61
N LEU A 76 -1.66 -14.15 28.74
CA LEU A 76 -1.20 -15.53 28.74
C LEU A 76 -0.40 -15.88 30.00
N GLU A 77 0.41 -14.95 30.50
CA GLU A 77 1.10 -15.06 31.80
C GLU A 77 0.13 -15.12 32.99
N ASN A 78 -1.10 -14.62 32.86
CA ASN A 78 -2.13 -14.73 33.89
C ASN A 78 -3.09 -15.91 33.65
N ASP A 79 -3.03 -16.56 32.48
CA ASP A 79 -3.86 -17.70 32.16
C ASP A 79 -3.18 -18.98 32.66
N PHE A 80 -3.74 -19.58 33.71
CA PHE A 80 -3.23 -20.80 34.32
C PHE A 80 -3.13 -21.96 33.32
N ASN A 81 -4.00 -22.04 32.32
CA ASN A 81 -3.91 -23.13 31.34
C ASN A 81 -2.66 -22.96 30.46
N TYR A 82 -2.40 -21.73 30.00
CA TYR A 82 -1.20 -21.43 29.22
C TYR A 82 0.08 -21.64 30.04
N LEU A 83 0.09 -21.16 31.28
CA LEU A 83 1.21 -21.37 32.20
C LEU A 83 1.47 -22.87 32.44
N LEU A 84 0.44 -23.69 32.66
CA LEU A 84 0.62 -25.13 32.88
C LEU A 84 1.18 -25.85 31.66
N GLU A 85 0.78 -25.46 30.45
CA GLU A 85 1.26 -26.06 29.20
C GLU A 85 2.69 -25.62 28.84
N HIS A 86 3.08 -24.38 29.18
CA HIS A 86 4.35 -23.78 28.74
C HIS A 86 5.39 -23.60 29.87
N SER A 87 5.03 -23.87 31.13
CA SER A 87 5.99 -23.85 32.24
C SER A 87 6.82 -25.13 32.30
N ASP A 88 8.07 -25.02 32.74
CA ASP A 88 8.94 -26.19 32.94
C ASP A 88 8.51 -26.94 34.22
N PRO A 89 7.99 -28.19 34.11
CA PRO A 89 7.56 -28.96 35.27
C PRO A 89 8.73 -29.56 36.05
N ASN A 90 9.97 -29.39 35.59
CA ASN A 90 11.14 -30.01 36.19
C ASN A 90 11.70 -29.18 37.35
N TRP A 91 11.03 -29.27 38.50
CA TRP A 91 11.41 -28.63 39.77
C TRP A 91 12.78 -29.06 40.32
N SER A 92 13.33 -30.19 39.85
CA SER A 92 14.63 -30.71 40.30
C SER A 92 15.83 -29.84 39.87
N LYS A 93 15.65 -28.96 38.88
CA LYS A 93 16.69 -28.02 38.40
C LYS A 93 16.95 -26.84 39.32
N TYR A 94 16.04 -26.57 40.26
CA TYR A 94 16.09 -25.42 41.17
C TYR A 94 16.39 -25.83 42.61
N LYS A 95 16.92 -27.04 42.81
CA LYS A 95 17.31 -27.59 44.11
C LYS A 95 18.75 -27.27 44.48
#